data_AF-A0AA96LDR7-F1
#
_entry.id   AF-A0AA96LDR7-F1
#
_cell.length_a   1.000
_cell.length_b   1.000
_cell.length_c   1.000
_cell.angle_alpha   90.00
_cell.angle_beta   90.00
_cell.angle_gamma   90.00
#
_symmetry.space_group_name_H-M   'P 1'
#
loop_
_entity.id
_entity.type
_entity.pdbx_description
1 polymer ?
#
loop_
_entity_poly.entity_id
_entity_poly.type
_entity_poly.pdbx_seq_one_letter_code
_entity_poly.pdbx_strand_id
1 'polypeptide(L)'
;MKPSIRKYQWFLRSKLPYVSIFMYITIVCALVLIISTYVLYYLFSKTMIREYGNQSANLLQKDAQSAEFLLDWTLSYALQTRNDPVILPFVQRNYENDCLNYEVWSRLKNLMDSHPFVDSIYLINGYNGNILDTRTGVSRQNQFYDSDIFEILKSRSTNMSQLIVPRELNTEHAPRRTRTKEHE
;
A
#
# COMPACT_ATOMS: atom_id res chain seq x y z
N MET A 1 -61.34 18.91 -52.23
CA MET A 1 -60.79 18.50 -50.92
C MET A 1 -60.38 17.03 -51.01
N LYS A 2 -59.09 16.72 -50.73
CA LYS A 2 -58.42 15.40 -50.63
C LYS A 2 -58.37 14.46 -51.87
N PRO A 3 -57.26 14.56 -52.65
CA PRO A 3 -56.66 13.37 -53.25
C PRO A 3 -55.13 13.41 -53.13
N SER A 4 -54.55 13.05 -51.97
CA SER A 4 -53.08 12.91 -51.85
C SER A 4 -52.59 11.66 -51.11
N ILE A 5 -53.48 10.87 -50.50
CA ILE A 5 -53.07 9.78 -49.59
C ILE A 5 -52.89 8.44 -50.34
N ARG A 6 -53.48 8.27 -51.52
CA ARG A 6 -53.51 6.98 -52.25
C ARG A 6 -52.20 6.59 -52.95
N LYS A 7 -51.33 7.55 -53.30
CA LYS A 7 -50.09 7.25 -54.04
C LYS A 7 -48.95 6.71 -53.15
N TYR A 8 -48.93 7.07 -51.87
CA TYR A 8 -47.89 6.58 -50.94
C TYR A 8 -48.09 5.10 -50.58
N GLN A 9 -49.33 4.61 -50.48
CA GLN A 9 -49.59 3.20 -50.15
C GLN A 9 -49.12 2.19 -51.21
N TRP A 10 -49.08 2.58 -52.50
CA TRP A 10 -48.65 1.69 -53.58
C TRP A 10 -47.12 1.55 -53.66
N PHE A 11 -46.37 2.64 -53.39
CA PHE A 11 -44.91 2.62 -53.35
C PHE A 11 -44.35 1.89 -52.12
N LEU A 12 -45.07 1.92 -51.00
CA LEU A 12 -44.76 1.09 -49.82
C LEU A 12 -45.04 -0.39 -50.05
N ARG A 13 -46.04 -0.74 -50.88
CA ARG A 13 -46.42 -2.14 -51.16
C ARG A 13 -45.38 -2.93 -51.96
N SER A 14 -44.65 -2.28 -52.88
CA SER A 14 -43.59 -2.94 -53.67
C SER A 14 -42.28 -3.14 -52.89
N LYS A 15 -42.12 -2.49 -51.72
CA LYS A 15 -40.95 -2.60 -50.83
C LYS A 15 -41.17 -3.57 -49.66
N LEU A 16 -42.41 -4.02 -49.43
CA LEU A 16 -42.79 -4.97 -48.38
C LEU A 16 -41.88 -6.21 -48.27
N PRO A 17 -41.52 -6.92 -49.37
CA PRO A 17 -40.66 -8.10 -49.25
C PRO A 17 -39.20 -7.75 -48.90
N TYR A 18 -38.69 -6.61 -49.36
CA TYR A 18 -37.33 -6.17 -49.02
C TYR A 18 -37.21 -5.73 -47.56
N VAL A 19 -38.24 -5.03 -47.06
CA VAL A 19 -38.32 -4.61 -45.65
C VAL A 19 -38.47 -5.81 -44.72
N SER A 20 -39.26 -6.83 -45.10
CA SER A 20 -39.39 -8.04 -44.29
C SER A 20 -38.08 -8.82 -44.22
N ILE A 21 -37.37 -9.01 -45.34
CA ILE A 21 -36.06 -9.68 -45.37
C ILE A 21 -35.03 -8.93 -44.51
N PHE A 22 -34.98 -7.60 -44.60
CA PHE A 22 -34.07 -6.79 -43.79
C PHE A 22 -34.36 -6.91 -42.28
N MET A 23 -35.64 -6.95 -41.90
CA MET A 23 -36.05 -7.17 -40.50
C MET A 23 -35.63 -8.55 -40.00
N TYR A 24 -35.81 -9.60 -40.80
CA TYR A 24 -35.36 -10.96 -40.42
C TYR A 24 -33.85 -11.02 -40.22
N ILE A 25 -33.06 -10.43 -41.12
CA ILE A 25 -31.59 -10.39 -40.98
C ILE A 25 -31.19 -9.62 -39.71
N THR A 26 -31.84 -8.49 -39.44
CA THR A 26 -31.55 -7.68 -38.24
C THR A 26 -31.87 -8.43 -36.95
N ILE A 27 -33.00 -9.15 -36.90
CA ILE A 27 -33.38 -9.99 -35.76
C ILE A 27 -32.37 -11.11 -35.56
N VAL A 28 -31.96 -11.79 -36.63
CA VAL A 28 -30.94 -12.86 -36.55
C VAL A 28 -29.61 -12.30 -36.05
N CYS A 29 -29.15 -11.16 -36.56
CA CYS A 29 -27.93 -10.50 -36.08
C CYS A 29 -28.03 -10.12 -34.59
N ALA A 30 -29.17 -9.55 -34.17
CA ALA A 30 -29.39 -9.22 -32.76
C ALA A 30 -29.36 -10.46 -31.87
N LEU A 31 -29.93 -11.57 -32.33
CA LEU A 31 -29.95 -12.85 -31.60
C LEU A 31 -28.53 -13.41 -31.45
N VAL A 32 -27.73 -13.37 -32.52
CA VAL A 32 -26.31 -13.79 -32.49
C VAL A 32 -25.50 -12.91 -31.53
N LEU A 33 -25.72 -11.59 -31.54
CA LEU A 33 -25.06 -10.68 -30.61
C LEU A 33 -25.41 -10.96 -29.15
N ILE A 34 -26.69 -11.24 -28.86
CA ILE A 34 -27.13 -11.58 -27.50
C ILE A 34 -26.44 -12.87 -27.03
N ILE A 35 -26.45 -13.92 -27.87
CA ILE A 35 -25.80 -15.19 -27.53
C ILE A 35 -24.30 -15.00 -27.32
N SER A 36 -23.62 -14.27 -28.23
CA SER A 36 -22.19 -14.01 -28.13
C SER A 36 -21.85 -13.23 -26.85
N THR A 37 -22.63 -12.21 -26.53
CA THR A 37 -22.44 -11.41 -25.31
C THR A 37 -22.64 -12.27 -24.06
N TYR A 38 -23.65 -13.13 -24.05
CA TYR A 38 -23.92 -14.03 -22.93
C TYR A 38 -22.77 -15.03 -22.68
N VAL A 39 -22.29 -15.67 -23.76
CA VAL A 39 -21.15 -16.61 -23.69
C VAL A 39 -19.89 -15.89 -23.22
N LEU A 40 -19.62 -14.70 -23.77
CA LEU A 40 -18.45 -13.91 -23.39
C LEU A 40 -18.52 -13.48 -21.92
N TYR A 41 -19.69 -13.02 -21.45
CA TYR A 41 -19.91 -12.66 -20.06
C TYR A 41 -19.67 -13.83 -19.11
N TYR A 42 -20.16 -15.02 -19.46
CA TYR A 42 -19.97 -16.22 -18.66
C TYR A 42 -18.49 -16.63 -18.56
N LEU A 43 -17.77 -16.64 -19.69
CA LEU A 43 -16.35 -16.95 -19.72
C LEU A 43 -15.53 -15.90 -18.97
N PHE A 44 -15.84 -14.62 -19.19
CA PHE A 44 -15.15 -13.51 -18.54
C PHE A 44 -15.35 -13.51 -17.03
N SER A 45 -16.58 -13.69 -16.54
CA SER A 45 -16.88 -13.77 -15.11
C SER A 45 -16.09 -14.90 -14.43
N LYS A 46 -16.08 -16.09 -15.05
CA LYS A 46 -15.34 -17.24 -14.52
C LYS A 46 -13.82 -16.98 -14.46
N THR A 47 -13.27 -16.36 -15.50
CA THR A 47 -11.82 -16.07 -15.57
C THR A 47 -11.43 -14.93 -14.64
N MET A 48 -12.16 -13.80 -14.66
CA MET A 48 -11.87 -12.67 -13.79
C MET A 48 -12.00 -13.03 -12.31
N ILE A 49 -13.09 -13.71 -11.89
CA ILE A 49 -13.26 -14.08 -10.48
C ILE A 49 -12.10 -14.96 -10.01
N ARG A 50 -11.66 -15.91 -10.85
CA ARG A 50 -10.54 -16.80 -10.52
C ARG A 50 -9.21 -16.05 -10.50
N GLU A 51 -8.94 -15.22 -11.48
CA GLU A 51 -7.66 -14.50 -11.59
C GLU A 51 -7.53 -13.42 -10.52
N TYR A 52 -8.57 -12.60 -10.31
CA TYR A 52 -8.59 -11.61 -9.23
C TYR A 52 -8.55 -12.28 -7.86
N GLY A 53 -9.26 -13.40 -7.67
CA GLY A 53 -9.24 -14.15 -6.42
C GLY A 53 -7.84 -14.69 -6.10
N ASN A 54 -7.21 -15.34 -7.07
CA ASN A 54 -5.84 -15.86 -6.93
C ASN A 54 -4.81 -14.74 -6.75
N GLN A 55 -4.92 -13.65 -7.51
CA GLN A 55 -4.02 -12.51 -7.39
C GLN A 55 -4.16 -11.84 -6.03
N SER A 56 -5.39 -11.62 -5.55
CA SER A 56 -5.65 -11.03 -4.24
C SER A 56 -5.15 -11.94 -3.11
N ALA A 57 -5.36 -13.25 -3.22
CA ALA A 57 -4.83 -14.22 -2.26
C ALA A 57 -3.30 -14.22 -2.24
N ASN A 58 -2.65 -14.17 -3.40
CA ASN A 58 -1.19 -14.10 -3.50
C ASN A 58 -0.64 -12.79 -2.93
N LEU A 59 -1.32 -11.66 -3.17
CA LEU A 59 -0.95 -10.36 -2.58
C LEU A 59 -1.09 -10.39 -1.06
N LEU A 60 -2.23 -10.86 -0.54
CA LEU A 60 -2.46 -11.02 0.90
C LEU A 60 -1.43 -11.96 1.55
N GLN A 61 -1.09 -13.06 0.88
CA GLN A 61 -0.08 -13.99 1.37
C GLN A 61 1.30 -13.34 1.41
N LYS A 62 1.67 -12.58 0.38
CA LYS A 62 2.93 -11.83 0.33
C LYS A 62 3.01 -10.76 1.42
N ASP A 63 1.91 -10.05 1.64
CA ASP A 63 1.80 -9.03 2.68
C ASP A 63 1.90 -9.66 4.07
N ALA A 64 1.22 -10.80 4.28
CA ALA A 64 1.31 -11.55 5.53
C ALA A 64 2.73 -12.05 5.82
N GLN A 65 3.42 -12.60 4.81
CA GLN A 65 4.83 -13.02 4.94
C GLN A 65 5.75 -11.85 5.25
N SER A 66 5.51 -10.68 4.62
CA SER A 66 6.29 -9.48 4.88
C SER A 66 6.07 -8.96 6.30
N ALA A 67 4.82 -8.98 6.78
CA ALA A 67 4.48 -8.60 8.15
C ALA A 67 5.08 -9.57 9.19
N GLU A 68 5.04 -10.87 8.93
CA GLU A 68 5.65 -11.90 9.77
C GLU A 68 7.17 -11.69 9.88
N PHE A 69 7.84 -11.48 8.73
CA PHE A 69 9.26 -11.17 8.69
C PHE A 69 9.60 -9.90 9.49
N LEU A 70 8.83 -8.82 9.31
CA LEU A 70 9.03 -7.57 10.05
C LEU A 70 8.85 -7.75 11.55
N LEU A 71 7.87 -8.56 11.97
CA LEU A 71 7.61 -8.84 13.38
C LEU A 71 8.75 -9.65 14.00
N ASP A 72 9.19 -10.73 13.34
CA ASP A 72 10.30 -11.56 13.80
C ASP A 72 11.62 -10.77 13.87
N TRP A 73 11.86 -9.94 12.86
CA TRP A 73 13.00 -9.03 12.85
C TRP A 73 12.95 -8.02 13.99
N THR A 74 11.79 -7.39 14.22
CA THR A 74 11.62 -6.40 15.31
C THR A 74 11.84 -7.04 16.67
N LEU A 75 11.32 -8.26 16.87
CA LEU A 75 11.52 -9.02 18.10
C LEU A 75 13.00 -9.36 18.32
N SER A 76 13.64 -9.93 17.30
CA SER A 76 15.06 -10.27 17.33
C SER A 76 15.93 -9.05 17.60
N TYR A 77 15.62 -7.93 16.96
CA TYR A 77 16.32 -6.67 17.17
C TYR A 77 16.13 -6.12 18.59
N ALA A 78 14.90 -6.12 19.11
CA ALA A 78 14.62 -5.67 20.47
C ALA A 78 15.39 -6.50 21.51
N LEU A 79 15.46 -7.82 21.31
CA LEU A 79 16.21 -8.74 22.17
C LEU A 79 17.73 -8.49 22.09
N GLN A 80 18.28 -8.29 20.90
CA GLN A 80 19.70 -8.00 20.71
C GLN A 80 20.08 -6.63 21.30
N THR A 81 19.25 -5.61 21.08
CA THR A 81 19.48 -4.23 21.52
C THR A 81 19.48 -4.10 23.04
N ARG A 82 18.66 -4.89 23.74
CA ARG A 82 18.56 -4.86 25.20
C ARG A 82 19.92 -5.03 25.91
N ASN A 83 20.80 -5.84 25.32
CA ASN A 83 22.12 -6.15 25.89
C ASN A 83 23.27 -5.56 25.06
N ASP A 84 23.00 -4.69 24.09
CA ASP A 84 24.05 -4.09 23.27
C ASP A 84 24.88 -3.12 24.14
N PRO A 85 26.21 -3.33 24.26
CA PRO A 85 27.08 -2.53 25.12
C PRO A 85 27.24 -1.08 24.67
N VAL A 86 26.84 -0.74 23.45
CA VAL A 86 26.89 0.61 22.88
C VAL A 86 25.53 1.30 23.00
N ILE A 87 24.43 0.56 22.83
CA ILE A 87 23.07 1.12 22.92
C ILE A 87 22.63 1.30 24.37
N LEU A 88 22.91 0.34 25.25
CA LEU A 88 22.46 0.38 26.65
C LEU A 88 22.95 1.64 27.39
N PRO A 89 24.23 2.08 27.25
CA PRO A 89 24.68 3.30 27.89
C PRO A 89 24.05 4.57 27.33
N PHE A 90 23.56 4.57 26.08
CA PHE A 90 22.84 5.73 25.54
C PHE A 90 21.49 5.91 26.23
N VAL A 91 20.77 4.81 26.47
CA VAL A 91 19.42 4.85 27.06
C VAL A 91 19.45 5.14 28.57
N GLN A 92 20.56 4.80 29.26
CA GLN A 92 20.66 4.89 30.72
C GLN A 92 21.41 6.12 31.25
N ARG A 93 22.15 6.86 30.42
CA ARG A 93 22.95 8.01 30.89
C ARG A 93 22.11 9.27 31.02
N ASN A 94 22.42 10.07 32.04
CA ASN A 94 21.81 11.38 32.28
C ASN A 94 22.50 12.54 31.54
N TYR A 95 23.63 12.29 30.88
CA TYR A 95 24.43 13.31 30.19
C TYR A 95 24.70 12.91 28.73
N GLU A 96 24.82 13.91 27.86
CA GLU A 96 25.14 13.72 26.45
C GLU A 96 26.62 13.40 26.25
N ASN A 97 26.92 12.51 25.31
CA ASN A 97 28.27 12.23 24.84
C ASN A 97 28.23 12.09 23.32
N ASP A 98 28.77 13.07 22.60
CA ASP A 98 28.70 13.14 21.15
C ASP A 98 29.36 11.93 20.46
N CYS A 99 30.45 11.42 21.02
CA CYS A 99 31.14 10.25 20.49
C CYS A 99 30.26 9.00 20.58
N LEU A 100 29.62 8.80 21.74
CA LEU A 100 28.68 7.70 21.94
C LEU A 100 27.43 7.86 21.08
N ASN A 101 26.88 9.08 20.99
CA ASN A 101 25.71 9.37 20.15
C ASN A 101 25.99 9.04 18.68
N TYR A 102 27.17 9.41 18.16
CA TYR A 102 27.57 9.07 16.80
C TYR A 102 27.75 7.57 16.60
N GLU A 103 28.38 6.87 17.56
CA GLU A 103 28.58 5.43 17.47
C GLU A 103 27.24 4.67 17.43
N VAL A 104 26.31 5.05 18.31
CA VAL A 104 24.96 4.49 18.33
C VAL A 104 24.21 4.82 17.05
N TRP A 105 24.27 6.07 16.58
CA TRP A 105 23.61 6.51 15.35
C TRP A 105 24.12 5.73 14.14
N SER A 106 25.43 5.55 14.02
CA SER A 106 26.05 4.78 12.93
C SER A 106 25.58 3.33 12.94
N ARG A 107 25.47 2.69 14.12
CA ARG A 107 24.91 1.33 14.24
C ARG A 107 23.46 1.27 13.82
N LEU A 108 22.63 2.19 14.30
CA LEU A 108 21.21 2.28 13.90
C LEU A 108 21.07 2.52 12.39
N LYS A 109 21.94 3.36 11.82
CA LYS A 109 21.94 3.68 10.40
C LYS A 109 22.30 2.46 9.55
N ASN A 110 23.37 1.74 9.89
CA ASN A 110 23.76 0.50 9.21
C ASN A 110 22.67 -0.57 9.31
N LEU A 111 21.97 -0.63 10.44
CA LEU A 111 20.85 -1.54 10.61
C LEU A 111 19.65 -1.15 9.74
N MET A 112 19.31 0.13 9.69
CA MET A 112 18.26 0.65 8.80
C MET A 112 18.61 0.36 7.33
N ASP A 113 19.85 0.63 6.93
CA ASP A 113 20.33 0.44 5.55
C ASP A 113 20.37 -1.05 5.12
N SER A 114 20.51 -1.98 6.07
CA SER A 114 20.44 -3.42 5.79
C SER A 114 19.02 -3.97 5.65
N HIS A 115 17.98 -3.18 5.99
CA HIS A 115 16.58 -3.61 5.96
C HIS A 115 15.72 -2.62 5.15
N PRO A 116 15.44 -2.88 3.86
CA PRO A 116 14.78 -1.92 2.96
C PRO A 116 13.32 -1.60 3.32
N PHE A 117 12.74 -2.34 4.27
CA PHE A 117 11.38 -2.15 4.79
C PHE A 117 11.32 -1.22 6.00
N VAL A 118 12.48 -0.84 6.55
CA VAL A 118 12.60 0.04 7.72
C VAL A 118 12.94 1.43 7.24
N ASP A 119 12.05 2.37 7.55
CA ASP A 119 12.17 3.77 7.11
C ASP A 119 13.01 4.62 8.08
N SER A 120 12.89 4.37 9.39
CA SER A 120 13.69 5.01 10.43
C SER A 120 13.72 4.17 11.70
N ILE A 121 14.79 4.31 12.47
CA ILE A 121 14.93 3.71 13.80
C ILE A 121 15.30 4.84 14.76
N TYR A 122 14.59 4.93 15.88
CA TYR A 122 14.90 5.92 16.91
C TYR A 122 14.98 5.30 18.30
N LEU A 123 15.84 5.87 19.14
CA LEU A 123 15.99 5.51 20.54
C LEU A 123 15.61 6.70 21.41
N ILE A 124 14.80 6.44 22.44
CA ILE A 124 14.38 7.45 23.41
C ILE A 124 15.12 7.18 24.72
N ASN A 125 15.85 8.17 25.21
CA ASN A 125 16.43 8.13 26.54
C ASN A 125 15.38 8.64 27.56
N GLY A 126 14.96 7.75 28.46
CA GLY A 126 13.94 8.04 29.46
C GLY A 126 14.41 8.96 30.60
N TYR A 127 15.71 9.20 30.74
CA TYR A 127 16.28 10.01 31.82
C TYR A 127 16.47 11.48 31.44
N ASN A 128 17.01 11.76 30.25
CA ASN A 128 17.26 13.14 29.78
C ASN A 128 16.27 13.61 28.71
N GLY A 129 15.41 12.74 28.17
CA GLY A 129 14.43 13.08 27.14
C GLY A 129 15.04 13.29 25.74
N ASN A 130 16.30 12.89 25.55
CA ASN A 130 16.95 12.95 24.26
C ASN A 130 16.53 11.76 23.39
N ILE A 131 16.48 12.03 22.10
CA ILE A 131 16.08 11.07 21.09
C ILE A 131 17.18 11.01 20.05
N LEU A 132 17.57 9.81 19.68
CA LEU A 132 18.50 9.57 18.59
C LEU A 132 17.76 8.90 17.45
N ASP A 133 17.63 9.59 16.32
CA ASP A 133 16.94 9.11 15.13
C ASP A 133 17.93 8.94 13.96
N THR A 134 17.79 7.86 13.19
CA THR A 134 18.56 7.64 11.96
C THR A 134 18.32 8.69 10.87
N ARG A 135 17.21 9.44 10.93
CA ARG A 135 16.89 10.52 9.97
C ARG A 135 17.53 11.85 10.31
N THR A 136 17.27 12.34 11.52
CA THR A 136 17.64 13.71 11.94
C THR A 136 18.80 13.75 12.92
N GLY A 137 19.26 12.60 13.44
CA GLY A 137 20.29 12.54 14.47
C GLY A 137 19.70 12.78 15.86
N VAL A 138 20.48 13.44 16.74
CA VAL A 138 20.05 13.76 18.10
C VAL A 138 19.02 14.89 18.07
N SER A 139 17.89 14.69 18.72
CA SER A 139 16.84 15.69 18.89
C SER A 139 16.28 15.64 20.31
N ARG A 140 15.67 16.74 20.75
CA ARG A 140 14.93 16.77 22.02
C ARG A 140 13.47 16.41 21.78
N GLN A 141 12.81 15.92 22.82
CA GLN A 141 11.37 15.60 22.83
C GLN A 141 10.48 16.64 22.14
N ASN A 142 10.69 17.93 22.38
CA ASN A 142 9.84 18.99 21.83
C ASN A 142 10.04 19.26 20.33
N GLN A 143 11.10 18.72 19.74
CA GLN A 143 11.49 18.92 18.34
C GLN A 143 11.29 17.65 17.51
N PHE A 144 10.81 16.57 18.13
CA PHE A 144 10.65 15.29 17.49
C PHE A 144 9.33 15.20 16.71
N TYR A 145 9.40 14.67 15.49
CA TYR A 145 8.26 14.62 14.58
C TYR A 145 7.15 13.67 15.04
N ASP A 146 7.49 12.59 15.77
CA ASP A 146 6.53 11.63 16.31
C ASP A 146 6.29 11.92 17.80
N SER A 147 5.63 13.04 18.09
CA SER A 147 5.27 13.45 19.46
C SER A 147 4.34 12.44 20.16
N ASP A 148 3.51 11.76 19.38
CA ASP A 148 2.44 10.90 19.88
C ASP A 148 3.00 9.62 20.51
N ILE A 149 4.22 9.21 20.14
CA ILE A 149 4.89 8.07 20.78
C ILE A 149 5.03 8.28 22.29
N PHE A 150 5.22 9.51 22.75
CA PHE A 150 5.40 9.79 24.17
C PHE A 150 4.12 9.59 24.97
N GLU A 151 2.96 9.89 24.37
CA GLU A 151 1.66 9.61 24.99
C GLU A 151 1.40 8.10 25.05
N ILE A 152 1.76 7.39 23.97
CA ILE A 152 1.67 5.92 23.90
C ILE A 152 2.57 5.26 24.96
N LEU A 153 3.79 5.75 25.15
CA LEU A 153 4.73 5.23 26.15
C LEU A 153 4.30 5.57 27.59
N LYS A 154 3.71 6.75 27.83
CA LYS A 154 3.23 7.16 29.16
C LYS A 154 1.95 6.43 29.59
N SER A 155 1.03 6.20 28.66
CA SER A 155 -0.25 5.54 28.94
C SER A 155 -0.14 4.03 29.14
N ARG A 156 0.97 3.42 28.71
CA ARG A 156 1.15 1.96 28.74
C ARG A 156 2.06 1.54 29.89
N SER A 157 1.45 0.90 30.89
CA SER A 157 2.15 0.12 31.90
C SER A 157 3.10 -0.88 31.23
N THR A 158 4.31 -0.98 31.78
CA THR A 158 5.56 -1.61 31.33
C THR A 158 5.52 -3.04 30.76
N ASN A 159 4.36 -3.68 30.59
CA ASN A 159 4.21 -5.10 30.26
C ASN A 159 3.67 -5.40 28.84
N MET A 160 3.46 -4.40 27.98
CA MET A 160 2.98 -4.59 26.59
C MET A 160 3.84 -3.81 25.58
N SER A 161 5.11 -4.20 25.43
CA SER A 161 6.09 -3.55 24.55
C SER A 161 6.15 -4.12 23.11
N GLN A 162 5.17 -4.92 22.70
CA GLN A 162 5.21 -5.66 21.42
C GLN A 162 3.98 -5.43 20.53
N LEU A 163 3.36 -4.25 20.63
CA LEU A 163 2.23 -3.89 19.77
C LEU A 163 2.72 -3.07 18.58
N ILE A 164 2.33 -3.50 17.38
CA ILE A 164 2.47 -2.71 16.16
C ILE A 164 1.61 -1.46 16.32
N VAL A 165 2.24 -0.28 16.29
CA VAL A 165 1.54 1.01 16.27
C VAL A 165 1.43 1.43 14.81
N PRO A 166 0.21 1.51 14.23
CA PRO A 166 0.06 1.99 12.87
C PRO A 166 0.53 3.45 12.80
N ARG A 167 1.41 3.75 11.85
CA ARG A 167 1.93 5.09 11.58
C ARG A 167 1.64 5.47 10.14
N GLU A 168 1.22 6.70 9.94
CA GLU A 168 1.17 7.29 8.61
C GLU A 168 2.57 7.80 8.26
N LEU A 169 3.10 7.34 7.13
CA LEU A 169 4.37 7.85 6.63
C LEU A 169 4.12 9.24 6.05
N ASN A 170 4.58 10.28 6.75
CA ASN A 170 4.61 11.60 6.16
C ASN A 170 5.66 11.62 5.02
N THR A 171 5.17 11.50 3.79
CA THR A 171 5.99 11.41 2.57
C THR A 171 6.89 12.64 2.33
N GLU A 172 6.67 13.73 3.06
CA GLU A 172 7.46 14.95 2.95
C GLU A 172 8.90 14.79 3.48
N HIS A 173 9.18 13.78 4.31
CA HIS A 173 10.50 13.51 4.90
C HIS A 173 11.12 12.19 4.41
N ALA A 174 10.47 11.49 3.49
CA ALA A 174 11.04 10.30 2.87
C ALA A 174 12.23 10.70 1.97
N PRO A 175 13.37 10.00 2.03
CA PRO A 175 14.46 10.25 1.09
C PRO A 175 13.93 10.08 -0.33
N ARG A 176 13.98 11.16 -1.11
CA ARG A 176 13.51 11.23 -2.49
C ARG A 176 14.30 10.22 -3.31
N ARG A 177 13.80 8.98 -3.43
CA ARG A 177 14.33 8.00 -4.37
C ARG A 177 14.20 8.62 -5.75
N THR A 178 15.30 9.10 -6.30
CA THR A 178 15.43 9.49 -7.69
C THR A 178 15.05 8.27 -8.51
N ARG A 179 13.85 8.33 -9.09
CA ARG A 179 13.37 7.34 -10.05
C ARG A 179 14.33 7.39 -11.23
N THR A 180 15.31 6.49 -11.26
CA THR A 180 16.14 6.25 -12.43
C THR A 180 15.18 5.95 -13.57
N LYS A 181 15.11 6.87 -14.53
CA LYS A 181 14.40 6.63 -15.78
C LYS A 181 15.25 5.60 -16.53
N GLU A 182 14.90 4.33 -16.40
CA GLU A 182 15.30 3.34 -17.41
C GLU A 182 14.49 3.66 -18.67
N HIS A 183 15.12 4.46 -19.53
CA HIS A 183 14.86 4.46 -20.97
C HIS A 183 15.90 3.53 -21.57
N GLU A 184 15.47 2.35 -22.00
CA GLU A 184 15.93 1.71 -23.24
C GLU A 184 14.85 0.74 -23.73
#